data_AF-A0A931B5V4-F1
#
_entry.id   AF-A0A931B5V4-F1
#
_cell.length_a   1.000
_cell.length_b   1.000
_cell.length_c   1.000
_cell.angle_alpha   90.00
_cell.angle_beta   90.00
_cell.angle_gamma   90.00
#
_symmetry.space_group_name_H-M   'P 1'
#
loop_
_entity.id
_entity.type
_entity.pdbx_description
1 polymer ?
#
loop_
_entity_poly.entity_id
_entity_poly.type
_entity_poly.pdbx_seq_one_letter_code
_entity_poly.pdbx_strand_id
1 'polypeptide(L)'
;MITSEQAREIADRFIAEANARPRYGDDELVITGFAEHRFGWSFSYQSSRWVETGDIQHLLIGQGPVVIDRRDGSVHAFGSATPDADVARFQERYDAETKNL
;
A
#
# COMPACT_ATOMS: atom_id res chain seq x y z
N MET A 1 -17.36 8.74 2.62
CA MET A 1 -16.18 8.37 1.83
C MET A 1 -15.07 9.34 2.16
N ILE A 2 -13.85 8.86 2.30
CA ILE A 2 -12.68 9.71 2.53
C ILE A 2 -12.17 10.29 1.20
N THR A 3 -11.37 11.35 1.28
CA THR A 3 -10.69 11.95 0.13
C THR A 3 -9.37 11.24 -0.18
N SER A 4 -8.78 11.52 -1.35
CA SER A 4 -7.44 11.04 -1.70
C SER A 4 -6.36 11.62 -0.77
N GLU A 5 -6.54 12.85 -0.28
CA GLU A 5 -5.66 13.47 0.72
C GLU A 5 -5.72 12.70 2.05
N GLN A 6 -6.92 12.40 2.55
CA GLN A 6 -7.09 11.58 3.75
C GLN A 6 -6.52 10.17 3.56
N ALA A 7 -6.70 9.57 2.37
CA ALA A 7 -6.10 8.27 2.06
C ALA A 7 -4.57 8.32 2.07
N ARG A 8 -3.99 9.42 1.58
CA ARG A 8 -2.55 9.64 1.63
C ARG A 8 -2.04 9.78 3.05
N GLU A 9 -2.71 10.55 3.90
CA GLU A 9 -2.36 10.67 5.33
C GLU A 9 -2.39 9.32 6.06
N ILE A 10 -3.37 8.47 5.74
CA ILE A 10 -3.46 7.12 6.29
C ILE A 10 -2.30 6.25 5.79
N ALA A 11 -1.97 6.32 4.51
CA ALA A 11 -0.83 5.60 3.94
C ALA A 11 0.50 6.05 4.55
N ASP A 12 0.73 7.36 4.69
CA ASP A 12 1.95 7.91 5.31
C ASP A 12 2.07 7.45 6.77
N ARG A 13 0.95 7.39 7.52
CA ARG A 13 0.95 6.84 8.89
C ARG A 13 1.30 5.36 8.91
N PHE A 14 0.74 4.58 8.00
CA PHE A 14 1.07 3.15 7.87
C PHE A 14 2.58 2.94 7.62
N ILE A 15 3.19 3.77 6.76
CA ILE A 15 4.63 3.74 6.50
C ILE A 15 5.44 4.16 7.73
N ALA A 16 5.03 5.23 8.44
CA ALA A 16 5.71 5.66 9.66
C ALA A 16 5.69 4.57 10.75
N GLU A 17 4.56 3.88 10.93
CA GLU A 17 4.45 2.74 11.84
C GLU A 17 5.30 1.54 11.40
N ALA A 18 5.42 1.31 10.08
CA ALA A 18 6.29 0.27 9.53
C ALA A 18 7.77 0.59 9.80
N ASN A 19 8.20 1.83 9.59
CA ASN A 19 9.56 2.31 9.87
C ASN A 19 9.95 2.19 11.35
N ALA A 20 9.00 2.34 12.26
CA ALA A 20 9.25 2.18 13.69
C ALA A 20 9.50 0.72 14.12
N ARG A 21 9.27 -0.28 13.24
CA ARG A 21 9.47 -1.70 13.55
C ARG A 21 10.89 -2.14 13.19
N PRO A 22 11.59 -2.88 14.07
CA PRO A 22 12.96 -3.34 13.83
C PRO A 22 13.10 -4.43 12.73
N ARG A 23 12.06 -4.68 11.94
CA ARG A 23 12.03 -5.72 10.90
C ARG A 23 12.66 -5.30 9.58
N TYR A 24 12.89 -4.00 9.36
CA TYR A 24 13.32 -3.46 8.06
C TYR A 24 14.74 -2.88 8.07
N GLY A 25 15.50 -3.14 9.14
CA GLY A 25 16.85 -2.58 9.31
C GLY A 25 16.81 -1.06 9.55
N ASP A 26 17.89 -0.39 9.19
CA ASP A 26 18.04 1.08 9.32
C ASP A 26 17.48 1.85 8.10
N ASP A 27 16.82 1.16 7.17
CA ASP A 27 16.34 1.76 5.93
C ASP A 27 14.96 2.40 6.12
N GLU A 28 14.84 3.68 5.77
CA GLU A 28 13.55 4.37 5.74
C GLU A 28 12.71 3.88 4.57
N LEU A 29 11.46 3.49 4.82
CA LEU A 29 10.47 3.16 3.81
C LEU A 29 9.81 4.42 3.26
N VAL A 30 9.64 4.46 1.94
CA VAL A 30 9.02 5.56 1.20
C VAL A 30 7.96 5.04 0.22
N ILE A 31 6.91 5.83 0.00
CA ILE A 31 5.90 5.53 -1.02
C ILE A 31 6.49 5.77 -2.41
N THR A 32 6.41 4.75 -3.28
CA THR A 32 6.96 4.76 -4.64
C THR A 32 5.90 4.77 -5.73
N GLY A 33 4.64 4.49 -5.38
CA GLY A 33 3.56 4.42 -6.35
C GLY A 33 2.21 4.69 -5.72
N PHE A 34 1.30 5.18 -6.55
CA PHE A 34 -0.08 5.48 -6.20
C PHE A 34 -0.98 5.12 -7.37
N ALA A 35 -2.09 4.43 -7.08
CA ALA A 35 -3.14 4.19 -8.05
C ALA A 35 -4.51 4.37 -7.39
N GLU A 36 -5.41 5.05 -8.10
CA GLU A 36 -6.82 5.13 -7.73
C GLU A 36 -7.60 4.01 -8.43
N HIS A 37 -8.51 3.40 -7.67
CA HIS A 37 -9.32 2.27 -8.07
C HIS A 37 -10.78 2.57 -7.85
N ARG A 38 -11.68 1.69 -8.28
CA ARG A 38 -13.10 1.79 -7.92
C ARG A 38 -13.38 1.44 -6.48
N PHE A 39 -12.45 0.93 -5.67
CA PHE A 39 -12.65 0.73 -4.22
C PHE A 39 -12.04 1.83 -3.34
N GLY A 40 -11.10 2.62 -3.88
CA GLY A 40 -10.28 3.56 -3.12
C GLY A 40 -8.90 3.69 -3.74
N TRP A 41 -7.84 3.50 -2.97
CA TRP A 41 -6.47 3.74 -3.43
C TRP A 41 -5.52 2.62 -3.03
N SER A 42 -4.48 2.40 -3.82
CA SER A 42 -3.35 1.52 -3.48
C SER A 42 -2.04 2.31 -3.50
N PHE A 43 -1.19 2.08 -2.50
CA PHE A 43 0.12 2.71 -2.38
C PHE A 43 1.22 1.65 -2.35
N SER A 44 2.14 1.71 -3.31
CA SER A 44 3.36 0.91 -3.32
C SER A 44 4.43 1.62 -2.52
N TYR A 45 5.30 0.86 -1.84
CA TYR A 45 6.38 1.42 -1.04
C TYR A 45 7.63 0.53 -1.06
N GLN A 46 8.79 1.13 -0.81
CA GLN A 46 10.09 0.45 -0.77
C GLN A 46 11.09 1.15 0.14
N SER A 47 12.23 0.50 0.39
CA SER A 47 13.39 1.16 1.00
C SER A 47 13.83 2.35 0.14
N SER A 48 13.97 3.51 0.76
CA SER A 48 14.56 4.71 0.16
C SER A 48 15.92 4.43 -0.46
N ARG A 49 16.80 3.72 0.26
CA ARG A 49 18.12 3.35 -0.24
C ARG A 49 18.06 2.49 -1.48
N TRP A 50 17.15 1.53 -1.55
CA TRP A 50 16.97 0.73 -2.77
C TRP A 50 16.47 1.59 -3.94
N VAL A 51 15.50 2.49 -3.70
CA VAL A 51 14.97 3.40 -4.72
C VAL A 51 16.07 4.30 -5.27
N GLU A 52 16.95 4.80 -4.41
CA GLU A 52 18.04 5.71 -4.77
C GLU A 52 19.20 5.01 -5.48
N THR A 53 19.57 3.81 -5.01
CA THR A 53 20.83 3.15 -5.42
C THR A 53 20.63 1.96 -6.35
N GLY A 54 19.46 1.33 -6.32
CA GLY A 54 19.20 0.04 -6.95
C GLY A 54 19.91 -1.15 -6.29
N ASP A 55 20.61 -0.96 -5.17
CA ASP A 55 21.34 -2.04 -4.51
C ASP A 55 20.37 -3.03 -3.87
N ILE A 56 20.39 -4.26 -4.39
CA ILE A 56 19.52 -5.36 -3.96
C ILE A 56 19.66 -5.72 -2.47
N GLN A 57 20.74 -5.32 -1.79
CA GLN A 57 20.86 -5.50 -0.33
C GLN A 57 19.83 -4.69 0.45
N HIS A 58 19.36 -3.58 -0.13
CA HIS A 58 18.34 -2.71 0.44
C HIS A 58 16.92 -3.04 -0.06
N LEU A 59 16.77 -4.02 -0.95
CA LEU A 59 15.47 -4.40 -1.49
C LEU A 59 14.58 -4.99 -0.38
N LEU A 60 13.44 -4.35 -0.13
CA LEU A 60 12.45 -4.89 0.79
C LEU A 60 11.61 -5.98 0.10
N ILE A 61 11.68 -7.19 0.65
CA ILE A 61 10.99 -8.38 0.15
C ILE A 61 9.78 -8.72 1.04
N GLY A 62 8.73 -9.27 0.43
CA GLY A 62 7.59 -9.84 1.16
C GLY A 62 6.42 -8.88 1.36
N GLN A 63 6.57 -7.59 1.05
CA GLN A 63 5.51 -6.59 1.14
C GLN A 63 4.94 -6.25 -0.24
N GLY A 64 3.61 -6.20 -0.34
CA GLY A 64 2.88 -5.69 -1.50
C GLY A 64 2.37 -4.26 -1.25
N PRO A 65 1.59 -3.70 -2.19
CA PRO A 65 0.96 -2.41 -1.98
C PRO A 65 -0.02 -2.47 -0.80
N VAL A 66 -0.17 -1.34 -0.13
CA VAL A 66 -1.23 -1.15 0.88
C VAL A 66 -2.46 -0.55 0.21
N VAL A 67 -3.63 -1.14 0.46
CA VAL A 67 -4.92 -0.64 -0.03
C VAL A 67 -5.63 0.15 1.07
N ILE A 68 -6.16 1.31 0.70
CA ILE A 68 -7.00 2.15 1.54
C ILE A 68 -8.42 2.18 0.94
N ASP A 69 -9.38 1.64 1.67
CA ASP A 69 -10.79 1.63 1.25
C ASP A 69 -11.39 3.03 1.39
N ARG A 70 -12.01 3.55 0.33
CA ARG A 70 -12.57 4.91 0.40
C ARG A 70 -13.78 5.04 1.32
N ARG A 71 -14.44 3.93 1.65
CA ARG A 71 -15.68 3.97 2.42
C ARG A 71 -15.43 4.52 3.82
N ASP A 72 -14.36 4.04 4.44
CA ASP A 72 -14.04 4.28 5.86
C ASP A 72 -12.55 4.55 6.15
N GLY A 73 -11.66 4.41 5.16
CA GLY A 73 -10.22 4.54 5.33
C GLY A 73 -9.55 3.29 5.92
N SER A 74 -10.21 2.14 5.92
CA SER A 74 -9.62 0.88 6.38
C SER A 74 -8.40 0.50 5.55
N VAL A 75 -7.37 0.00 6.25
CA VAL A 75 -6.07 -0.36 5.68
C VAL A 75 -5.99 -1.86 5.44
N HIS A 76 -5.63 -2.27 4.23
CA HIS A 76 -5.49 -3.66 3.82
C HIS A 76 -4.09 -3.86 3.23
N ALA A 77 -3.19 -4.50 3.99
CA ALA A 77 -1.83 -4.77 3.54
C ALA A 77 -1.72 -6.16 2.90
N PHE A 78 -1.04 -6.23 1.75
CA PHE A 78 -0.79 -7.47 1.03
C PHE A 78 0.68 -7.86 1.04
N GLY A 79 0.96 -9.12 0.71
CA GLY A 79 2.32 -9.60 0.50
C GLY A 79 2.82 -9.36 -0.92
N SER A 80 4.11 -9.57 -1.16
CA SER A 80 4.71 -9.39 -2.50
C SER A 80 4.52 -10.58 -3.44
N ALA A 81 3.85 -11.66 -3.02
CA ALA A 81 3.73 -12.89 -3.80
C ALA A 81 2.86 -12.69 -5.05
N THR A 82 1.74 -11.96 -4.91
CA THR A 82 0.76 -11.73 -5.98
C THR A 82 0.11 -10.33 -5.87
N PRO A 83 0.90 -9.24 -5.84
CA PRO A 83 0.40 -7.90 -5.49
C PRO A 83 -0.73 -7.43 -6.41
N ASP A 84 -0.57 -7.59 -7.73
CA ASP A 84 -1.59 -7.18 -8.70
C ASP A 84 -2.88 -8.00 -8.58
N ALA A 85 -2.76 -9.30 -8.35
CA ALA A 85 -3.91 -10.18 -8.17
C ALA A 85 -4.64 -9.91 -6.84
N ASP A 86 -3.91 -9.51 -5.79
CA ASP A 86 -4.50 -9.16 -4.51
C ASP A 86 -5.30 -7.87 -4.58
N VAL A 87 -4.77 -6.85 -5.28
CA VAL A 87 -5.49 -5.61 -5.57
C VAL A 87 -6.70 -5.88 -6.47
N ALA A 88 -6.55 -6.69 -7.52
CA ALA A 88 -7.66 -7.07 -8.41
C ALA A 88 -8.77 -7.80 -7.64
N ARG A 89 -8.43 -8.75 -6.78
CA ARG A 89 -9.40 -9.47 -5.93
C ARG A 89 -10.13 -8.53 -4.96
N PHE A 90 -9.44 -7.52 -4.45
CA PHE A 90 -10.08 -6.49 -3.63
C PHE A 90 -11.11 -5.68 -4.44
N GLN A 91 -10.78 -5.33 -5.68
CA GLN A 91 -11.69 -4.67 -6.61
C GLN A 91 -12.91 -5.53 -6.94
N GLU A 92 -12.72 -6.82 -7.25
CA GLU A 92 -13.80 -7.77 -7.53
C GLU A 92 -14.78 -7.88 -6.36
N ARG A 93 -14.25 -7.97 -5.12
CA ARG A 93 -15.08 -7.99 -3.91
C ARG A 93 -15.88 -6.70 -3.76
N TYR A 94 -15.24 -5.55 -3.91
CA TYR A 94 -15.90 -4.25 -3.84
C TYR A 94 -17.03 -4.15 -4.88
N ASP A 95 -16.77 -4.60 -6.11
CA ASP A 95 -17.75 -4.59 -7.19
C ASP A 95 -18.94 -5.50 -6.89
N ALA A 96 -18.70 -6.69 -6.33
CA ALA A 96 -19.76 -7.61 -5.91
C ALA A 96 -20.64 -7.02 -4.79
N GLU A 97 -20.03 -6.35 -3.81
CA GLU A 97 -20.72 -5.69 -2.70
C GLU A 97 -21.54 -4.46 -3.14
N THR A 98 -21.14 -3.80 -4.24
CA THR A 98 -21.73 -2.54 -4.70
C THR A 98 -22.59 -2.69 -5.96
N LYS A 99 -22.75 -3.91 -6.49
CA LYS A 99 -23.46 -4.20 -7.74
C LYS A 99 -24.93 -3.73 -7.78
N ASN A 100 -25.55 -3.50 -6.63
CA ASN A 100 -26.96 -3.12 -6.49
C ASN A 100 -27.17 -1.78 -5.75
N LEU A 101 -26.11 -1.00 -5.57
CA LEU A 101 -26.17 0.37 -5.06
C LEU A 101 -26.22 1.35 -6.23
#